data_AF-A0A4C2EGD6-F1
#
_entry.id   AF-A0A4C2EGD6-F1
#
_cell.length_a   1.000
_cell.length_b   1.000
_cell.length_c   1.000
_cell.angle_alpha   90.00
_cell.angle_beta   90.00
_cell.angle_gamma   90.00
#
_symmetry.space_group_name_H-M   'P 1'
#
loop_
_entity.id
_entity.type
_entity.pdbx_description
1 polymer ?
#
loop_
_entity_poly.entity_id
_entity_poly.type
_entity_poly.pdbx_seq_one_letter_code
_entity_poly.pdbx_strand_id
1 'polypeptide(L)' 'MFRRGLSWKETTAFAIWGIGVVIVLRFLYDVLGVDGLELAIAAVVLFFGSFYAVFMPVWRRFTAE' A
#
# COMPACT_ATOMS: atom_id res chain seq x y z
N MET A 1 3.29 30.07 -7.60
CA MET A 1 2.11 29.26 -7.27
C MET A 1 2.48 27.78 -7.40
N PHE A 2 2.77 27.11 -6.28
CA PHE A 2 3.05 25.67 -6.28
C PHE A 2 1.71 24.90 -6.38
N ARG A 3 1.35 24.49 -7.60
CA ARG A 3 0.37 23.41 -7.85
C ARG A 3 0.99 22.45 -8.85
N ARG A 4 1.82 21.53 -8.36
CA ARG A 4 1.99 20.22 -9.00
C ARG A 4 1.35 19.22 -8.06
N GLY A 5 0.04 19.01 -8.20
CA GLY A 5 -0.62 17.86 -7.58
C GLY A 5 -0.11 16.57 -8.21
N LEU A 6 -0.28 15.44 -7.51
CA LEU A 6 0.03 14.13 -8.07
C LEU A 6 -0.70 13.95 -9.41
N SER A 7 0.02 13.42 -10.40
CA SER A 7 -0.54 12.93 -11.64
C SER A 7 -1.66 11.92 -11.38
N TRP A 8 -2.59 11.76 -12.32
CA TRP A 8 -3.62 10.73 -12.23
C TRP A 8 -3.03 9.33 -12.14
N LYS A 9 -1.90 9.09 -12.84
CA LYS A 9 -1.15 7.83 -12.77
C LYS A 9 -0.63 7.56 -11.35
N GLU A 10 -0.01 8.58 -10.77
CA GLU A 10 0.51 8.58 -9.40
C GLU A 10 -0.60 8.36 -8.37
N THR A 11 -1.70 9.10 -8.49
CA THR A 11 -2.88 8.94 -7.61
C THR A 11 -3.44 7.51 -7.69
N THR A 12 -3.55 6.98 -8.90
CA THR A 12 -4.02 5.61 -9.15
C THR A 12 -3.08 4.57 -8.56
N ALA A 13 -1.76 4.74 -8.70
CA ALA A 13 -0.77 3.84 -8.13
C ALA A 13 -0.86 3.80 -6.59
N PHE A 14 -1.01 4.95 -5.94
CA PHE A 14 -1.23 5.03 -4.49
C PHE A 14 -2.54 4.35 -4.08
N ALA A 15 -3.63 4.60 -4.82
CA ALA A 15 -4.93 4.01 -4.52
C ALA A 15 -4.88 2.48 -4.64
N ILE A 16 -4.30 1.94 -5.71
CA ILE A 16 -4.17 0.49 -5.92
C ILE A 16 -3.35 -0.16 -4.80
N TRP A 17 -2.20 0.42 -4.46
CA TRP A 17 -1.38 -0.13 -3.39
C TRP A 17 -2.09 -0.08 -2.03
N GLY A 18 -2.66 1.07 -1.68
CA GLY A 18 -3.38 1.25 -0.41
C GLY A 18 -4.57 0.31 -0.28
N ILE A 19 -5.40 0.21 -1.33
CA ILE A 19 -6.53 -0.74 -1.38
C ILE A 19 -6.02 -2.18 -1.26
N GLY A 20 -4.94 -2.53 -1.96
CA GLY A 20 -4.34 -3.86 -1.86
C GLY A 20 -3.94 -4.23 -0.44
N VAL A 21 -3.24 -3.34 0.28
CA VAL A 21 -2.88 -3.55 1.69
C VAL A 21 -4.12 -3.74 2.56
N VAL A 22 -5.15 -2.89 2.39
CA VAL A 22 -6.40 -2.98 3.17
C VAL A 22 -7.12 -4.31 2.90
N ILE A 23 -7.19 -4.75 1.65
CA ILE A 23 -7.82 -6.04 1.28
C ILE A 23 -7.09 -7.20 1.95
N VAL A 24 -5.76 -7.22 1.94
CA VAL A 24 -4.99 -8.28 2.58
C VAL A 24 -5.23 -8.29 4.09
N LEU A 25 -5.21 -7.13 4.75
CA LEU A 25 -5.48 -7.06 6.20
C LEU A 25 -6.91 -7.48 6.56
N ARG A 26 -7.88 -7.08 5.73
CA ARG A 26 -9.26 -7.56 5.87
C ARG A 26 -9.36 -9.06 5.71
N PHE A 27 -8.66 -9.64 4.73
CA PHE A 27 -8.64 -11.09 4.56
C PHE A 27 -8.04 -11.80 5.79
N LEU A 28 -6.91 -11.31 6.32
CA LEU A 28 -6.30 -11.88 7.53
C LEU A 28 -7.26 -11.82 8.73
N TYR A 29 -7.97 -10.71 8.89
CA TYR A 29 -8.90 -10.52 10.00
C TYR A 29 -10.20 -11.30 9.82
N ASP A 30 -10.90 -11.12 8.68
CA ASP A 30 -12.25 -11.62 8.44
C ASP A 30 -12.26 -13.11 8.03
N VAL A 31 -11.24 -13.59 7.32
CA VAL A 31 -11.19 -14.97 6.77
C VAL A 31 -10.32 -15.88 7.61
N LEU A 32 -9.14 -15.40 8.02
CA LEU A 32 -8.20 -16.21 8.80
C LEU A 32 -8.36 -16.03 10.32
N GLY A 33 -9.17 -15.05 10.77
CA GLY A 33 -9.45 -14.83 12.18
C GLY A 33 -8.21 -14.43 13.00
N VAL A 34 -7.25 -13.75 12.39
CA VAL A 34 -6.00 -13.35 13.06
C VAL A 34 -6.30 -12.37 14.20
N ASP A 35 -5.78 -12.68 15.40
CA ASP A 35 -5.99 -11.91 16.62
C ASP A 35 -5.36 -10.51 16.54
N GLY A 36 -5.87 -9.57 17.34
CA GLY A 36 -5.54 -8.14 17.23
C GLY A 36 -4.04 -7.79 17.30
N LEU A 37 -3.26 -8.47 18.15
CA LEU A 37 -1.81 -8.23 18.25
C LEU A 37 -1.08 -8.77 17.02
N GLU A 38 -1.41 -9.98 16.58
CA GLU A 38 -0.81 -10.59 15.39
C GLU A 38 -1.18 -9.81 14.13
N LEU A 39 -2.42 -9.33 14.03
CA LEU A 39 -2.88 -8.48 12.94
C LEU A 39 -2.13 -7.14 12.92
N ALA A 40 -1.85 -6.55 14.08
CA ALA A 40 -1.07 -5.32 14.17
C ALA A 40 0.38 -5.52 13.67
N ILE A 41 1.01 -6.63 14.06
CA ILE A 41 2.35 -6.99 13.57
C ILE A 41 2.30 -7.24 12.06
N ALA A 42 1.33 -8.02 11.58
CA ALA A 42 1.14 -8.29 10.17
C ALA A 42 0.90 -6.99 9.37
N ALA A 43 0.11 -6.05 9.90
CA ALA A 43 -0.12 -4.74 9.29
C ALA A 43 1.16 -3.94 9.12
N VAL A 44 2.01 -3.88 10.15
CA VAL A 44 3.31 -3.20 10.06
C VAL A 44 4.19 -3.86 9.01
N VAL A 45 4.34 -5.19 9.05
CA VAL A 45 5.19 -5.93 8.12
C VAL A 45 4.69 -5.83 6.68
N LEU A 46 3.38 -6.01 6.44
CA LEU A 46 2.77 -5.87 5.11
C LEU A 46 2.89 -4.45 4.58
N PHE A 47 2.60 -3.46 5.41
CA PHE A 47 2.65 -2.06 4.98
C PHE A 47 4.08 -1.69 4.57
N PHE A 48 5.06 -1.82 5.47
CA PHE A 48 6.44 -1.44 5.16
C PHE A 48 7.07 -2.35 4.10
N GLY A 49 6.84 -3.66 4.20
CA GLY A 49 7.34 -4.63 3.23
C GLY A 49 6.84 -4.35 1.82
N SER A 50 5.52 -4.23 1.64
CA SER A 50 4.94 -3.92 0.32
C SER A 50 5.30 -2.52 -0.17
N PHE A 51 5.39 -1.54 0.73
CA PHE A 51 5.74 -0.17 0.38
C PHE A 51 7.14 -0.10 -0.23
N TYR A 52 8.15 -0.69 0.42
CA TYR A 52 9.52 -0.62 -0.04
C TYR A 52 9.85 -1.64 -1.14
N ALA A 53 9.31 -2.86 -1.07
CA ALA A 53 9.63 -3.91 -2.03
C ALA A 53 8.84 -3.82 -3.34
N VAL A 54 7.63 -3.24 -3.32
CA VAL A 54 6.73 -3.24 -4.49
C VAL A 54 6.37 -1.82 -4.91
N PHE A 55 5.78 -1.03 -4.01
CA PHE A 55 5.26 0.29 -4.37
C PHE A 55 6.36 1.25 -4.79
N MET A 56 7.42 1.41 -3.99
CA MET A 56 8.52 2.35 -4.29
C MET A 56 9.21 2.08 -5.64
N PRO A 57 9.58 0.84 -6.00
CA PRO A 57 10.10 0.55 -7.33
C PRO A 57 9.16 0.93 -8.48
N VAL A 58 7.87 0.64 -8.34
CA VAL A 58 6.84 0.98 -9.34
C VAL A 58 6.64 2.49 -9.42
N TRP A 59 6.57 3.15 -8.27
CA TRP A 59 6.45 4.60 -8.15
C TRP A 59 7.58 5.35 -8.83
N ARG A 60 8.83 4.91 -8.61
CA ARG A 60 10.02 5.49 -9.24
C ARG A 60 10.00 5.39 -10.76
N ARG A 61 9.41 4.31 -11.31
CA ARG A 61 9.23 4.17 -12.76
C ARG A 61 8.21 5.18 -13.30
N PHE A 62 7.09 5.37 -12.60
CA PHE A 62 6.05 6.33 -13.01
C PHE A 62 6.46 7.80 -12.88
N THR A 63 7.39 8.12 -11.97
CA THR A 63 7.92 9.49 -11.77
C THR A 63 9.12 9.82 -12.64
N ALA A 64 9.76 8.82 -13.24
CA ALA A 64 10.87 9.01 -14.18
C ALA A 64 10.41 9.24 -15.63
N GLU A 65 9.14 8.94 -15.94
CA GLU A 65 8.45 9.32 -17.18
C GLU A 65 7.93 10.76 -17.14
#